data_AF-A0A958FZJ5-F1
#
_entry.id   AF-A0A958FZJ5-F1
#
_cell.length_a   1.000
_cell.length_b   1.000
_cell.length_c   1.000
_cell.angle_alpha   90.00
_cell.angle_beta   90.00
_cell.angle_gamma   90.00
#
_symmetry.space_group_name_H-M   'P 1'
#
loop_
_entity.id
_entity.type
_entity.pdbx_description
1 polymer ?
#
loop_
_entity_poly.entity_id
_entity_poly.type
_entity_poly.pdbx_seq_one_letter_code
_entity_poly.pdbx_strand_id
1 'polypeptide(L)'
;FDTEVESTERSYVFVGRETLQAMLGIGDNLSEISLTIEDKDYSANIVEQLQAATPALSVTPWQKIEPLIVALTKIQSGFLLLWFLIVVSVVAFGLINTLFMAIFERTREIGLLQALGMRSRQIVLQIVLESGVLLAFGLLIGNSLSALTLLLLHRGIDVSAFAQGTAMFGAGRTVHPELWLTDLLTSNLLVLCLGLVSSIYPAWRAGAFIPSVAMRRT
;
A
#
# COMPACT_ATOMS: atom_id res chain seq x y z
N PHE A 1 -2.01 31.47 -16.07
CA PHE A 1 -2.07 30.05 -15.69
C PHE A 1 -0.69 29.50 -15.99
N ASP A 2 0.13 29.30 -14.96
CA ASP A 2 1.32 28.45 -15.07
C ASP A 2 0.81 27.02 -14.91
N THR A 3 1.08 26.16 -15.89
CA THR A 3 0.77 24.73 -15.75
C THR A 3 2.08 24.00 -15.51
N GLU A 4 2.14 23.16 -14.48
CA GLU A 4 3.37 22.44 -14.07
C GLU A 4 3.93 21.49 -15.14
N VAL A 5 3.21 21.29 -16.24
CA VAL A 5 3.54 20.36 -17.33
C VAL A 5 3.72 21.14 -18.64
N GLU A 6 4.97 21.25 -19.11
CA GLU A 6 5.37 22.01 -20.30
C GLU A 6 4.65 21.58 -21.60
N SER A 7 4.22 20.32 -21.68
CA SER A 7 3.48 19.80 -22.85
C SER A 7 2.07 20.38 -22.98
N THR A 8 1.44 20.76 -21.85
CA THR A 8 0.12 21.38 -21.80
C THR A 8 0.18 22.80 -22.34
N GLU A 9 1.23 23.55 -22.02
CA GLU A 9 1.41 24.95 -22.47
C GLU A 9 1.63 25.07 -23.97
N ARG A 10 2.23 24.06 -24.60
CA ARG A 10 2.47 24.05 -26.05
C ARG A 10 1.28 23.57 -26.87
N SER A 11 0.31 22.88 -26.24
CA SER A 11 -0.77 22.19 -26.95
C SER A 11 -2.16 22.81 -26.72
N TYR A 12 -2.34 23.59 -25.66
CA TYR A 12 -3.64 24.15 -25.27
C TYR A 12 -3.59 25.68 -25.17
N VAL A 13 -4.67 26.33 -25.63
CA VAL A 13 -4.89 27.77 -25.48
C VAL A 13 -6.16 27.96 -24.67
N PHE A 14 -6.06 28.73 -23.58
CA PHE A 14 -7.20 29.03 -22.71
C PHE A 14 -7.81 30.38 -23.07
N VAL A 15 -9.10 30.40 -23.38
CA VAL A 15 -9.86 31.61 -23.77
C VAL A 15 -11.18 31.64 -23.00
N GLY A 16 -11.68 32.85 -22.71
CA GLY A 16 -13.00 33.01 -22.10
C GLY A 16 -14.12 32.40 -22.95
N ARG A 17 -15.09 31.75 -22.29
CA ARG A 17 -16.20 31.02 -22.95
C ARG A 17 -16.95 31.89 -23.96
N GLU A 18 -17.37 33.09 -23.56
CA GLU A 18 -18.15 34.01 -24.40
C GLU A 18 -17.35 34.44 -25.63
N THR A 19 -16.06 34.75 -25.45
CA THR A 19 -15.16 35.11 -26.54
C THR A 19 -14.99 33.96 -27.54
N LEU A 20 -14.78 32.74 -27.05
CA LEU A 20 -14.61 31.56 -27.91
C LEU A 20 -15.91 31.22 -28.66
N GLN A 21 -17.06 31.32 -27.99
CA GLN A 21 -18.38 31.13 -28.61
C GLN A 21 -18.66 32.15 -29.73
N ALA A 22 -18.32 33.42 -29.49
CA ALA A 22 -18.42 34.47 -30.50
C ALA A 22 -17.46 34.26 -31.68
N MET A 23 -16.22 33.84 -31.42
CA MET A 23 -15.22 33.56 -32.47
C MET A 23 -15.57 32.33 -33.32
N LEU A 24 -16.12 31.27 -32.71
CA LEU A 24 -16.50 30.04 -33.41
C LEU A 24 -17.88 30.12 -34.06
N GLY A 25 -18.70 31.13 -33.75
CA GLY A 25 -20.04 31.31 -34.31
C GLY A 25 -21.04 30.24 -33.88
N ILE A 26 -20.79 29.55 -32.76
CA ILE A 26 -21.59 28.42 -32.27
C ILE A 26 -22.77 28.83 -31.36
N GLY A 27 -22.92 30.13 -31.10
CA GLY A 27 -23.95 30.66 -30.19
C GLY A 27 -23.76 30.13 -28.77
N ASP A 28 -24.86 29.73 -28.12
CA ASP A 28 -24.85 29.20 -26.75
C ASP A 28 -24.50 27.70 -26.66
N ASN A 29 -24.16 27.04 -27.77
CA ASN A 29 -23.82 25.63 -27.77
C ASN A 29 -22.46 25.36 -27.08
N LEU A 30 -22.35 24.19 -26.45
CA LEU A 30 -21.15 23.70 -25.80
C LEU A 30 -20.76 22.34 -26.40
N SER A 31 -19.47 22.17 -26.71
CA SER A 31 -18.96 20.92 -27.27
C SER A 31 -18.74 19.85 -26.21
N GLU A 32 -18.18 20.23 -25.06
CA GLU A 32 -17.82 19.30 -23.99
C GLU A 32 -17.89 19.98 -22.61
N ILE A 33 -18.29 19.21 -21.60
CA ILE A 33 -18.24 19.62 -20.20
C ILE A 33 -17.41 18.56 -19.47
N SER A 34 -16.23 18.95 -18.98
CA SER A 34 -15.38 18.08 -18.17
C SER A 34 -15.69 18.30 -16.68
N LEU A 35 -16.00 17.23 -15.96
CA LEU A 35 -16.29 17.26 -14.52
C LEU A 35 -15.17 16.54 -13.78
N THR A 36 -14.55 17.23 -12.82
CA THR A 36 -13.54 16.62 -11.93
C THR A 36 -14.24 16.16 -10.66
N ILE A 37 -14.11 14.88 -10.35
CA ILE A 37 -14.63 14.27 -9.13
C ILE A 37 -13.44 14.03 -8.20
N GLU A 38 -13.43 14.67 -7.03
CA GLU A 38 -12.35 14.51 -6.06
C GLU A 38 -12.29 13.09 -5.47
N ASP A 39 -13.46 12.48 -5.25
CA ASP A 39 -13.55 11.16 -4.65
C ASP A 39 -13.59 10.03 -5.70
N LYS A 40 -12.48 9.29 -5.77
CA LYS A 40 -12.29 8.19 -6.72
C LYS A 40 -13.30 7.07 -6.53
N ASP A 41 -13.77 6.83 -5.30
CA ASP A 41 -14.64 5.69 -4.98
C ASP A 41 -16.09 5.91 -5.48
N TYR A 42 -16.53 7.17 -5.57
CA TYR A 42 -17.86 7.51 -6.07
C TYR A 42 -17.91 7.73 -7.59
N SER A 43 -16.76 7.81 -8.25
CA SER A 43 -16.67 8.16 -9.68
C SER A 43 -17.50 7.24 -10.59
N ALA A 44 -17.54 5.94 -10.33
CA ALA A 44 -18.30 4.99 -11.15
C ALA A 44 -19.83 5.15 -10.98
N ASN A 45 -20.29 5.34 -9.75
CA ASN A 45 -21.71 5.53 -9.43
C ASN A 45 -22.22 6.87 -9.99
N ILE A 46 -21.42 7.93 -9.88
CA ILE A 46 -21.76 9.24 -10.45
C ILE A 46 -21.88 9.17 -11.97
N VAL A 47 -20.97 8.45 -12.65
CA VAL A 47 -21.05 8.27 -14.11
C VAL A 47 -22.33 7.55 -14.51
N GLU A 48 -22.72 6.50 -13.78
CA GLU A 48 -23.95 5.76 -14.02
C GLU A 48 -25.20 6.63 -13.79
N GLN A 49 -25.23 7.40 -12.70
CA GLN A 49 -26.31 8.34 -12.41
C GLN A 49 -26.42 9.44 -13.45
N LEU A 50 -25.29 10.00 -13.91
CA LEU A 50 -25.27 11.01 -14.97
C LEU A 50 -25.76 10.42 -16.30
N GLN A 51 -25.32 9.22 -16.67
CA GLN A 51 -25.83 8.53 -17.86
C GLN A 51 -27.33 8.30 -17.80
N ALA A 52 -27.87 7.94 -16.63
CA ALA A 52 -29.31 7.76 -16.43
C ALA A 52 -30.08 9.08 -16.47
N ALA A 53 -29.52 10.17 -15.94
CA ALA A 53 -30.15 11.48 -15.90
C ALA A 53 -30.09 12.23 -17.25
N THR A 54 -29.10 11.95 -18.10
CA THR A 54 -28.90 12.62 -19.38
C THR A 54 -28.76 11.64 -20.56
N PRO A 55 -29.82 10.88 -20.89
CA PRO A 55 -29.76 9.88 -21.96
C PRO A 55 -29.50 10.46 -23.36
N ALA A 56 -29.69 11.76 -23.55
CA ALA A 56 -29.39 12.47 -24.80
C ALA A 56 -27.91 12.91 -24.94
N LEU A 57 -27.11 12.82 -23.87
CA LEU A 57 -25.72 13.27 -23.84
C LEU A 57 -24.78 12.07 -23.71
N SER A 58 -23.62 12.14 -24.37
CA SER A 58 -22.58 11.11 -24.26
C SER A 58 -21.72 11.36 -23.02
N VAL A 59 -21.99 10.64 -21.94
CA VAL A 59 -21.17 10.69 -20.71
C VAL A 59 -20.07 9.63 -20.81
N THR A 60 -18.84 10.09 -21.05
CA THR A 60 -17.67 9.20 -21.21
C THR A 60 -16.71 9.37 -20.03
N PRO A 61 -16.43 8.32 -19.25
CA PRO A 61 -15.48 8.42 -18.14
C PRO A 61 -14.04 8.47 -18.65
N TRP A 62 -13.14 9.11 -17.90
CA TRP A 62 -11.73 9.29 -18.30
C TRP A 62 -11.04 7.97 -18.64
N GLN A 63 -11.45 6.86 -17.99
CA GLN A 63 -10.90 5.52 -18.23
C GLN A 63 -11.11 5.03 -19.67
N LYS A 64 -12.16 5.51 -20.36
CA LYS A 64 -12.41 5.20 -21.78
C LYS A 64 -11.68 6.16 -22.73
N ILE A 65 -11.43 7.38 -22.28
CA ILE A 65 -10.71 8.41 -23.05
C ILE A 65 -9.23 8.04 -23.09
N GLU A 66 -8.66 7.62 -21.95
CA GLU A 66 -7.23 7.31 -21.79
C GLU A 66 -7.00 5.84 -21.36
N PRO A 67 -7.31 4.86 -22.24
CA PRO A 67 -7.21 3.44 -21.88
C PRO A 67 -5.76 3.00 -21.61
N LEU A 68 -4.77 3.66 -22.21
CA LEU A 68 -3.36 3.38 -21.98
C LEU A 68 -2.97 3.68 -20.53
N ILE A 69 -3.38 4.84 -19.99
CA ILE A 69 -3.07 5.22 -18.60
C ILE A 69 -3.71 4.23 -17.63
N VAL A 70 -4.96 3.83 -17.87
CA VAL A 70 -5.64 2.80 -17.06
C VAL A 70 -4.89 1.47 -17.07
N ALA A 71 -4.42 1.02 -18.23
CA ALA A 71 -3.66 -0.22 -18.36
C ALA A 71 -2.34 -0.15 -17.58
N LEU A 72 -1.62 0.97 -17.68
CA LEU A 72 -0.37 1.20 -16.95
C LEU A 72 -0.59 1.22 -15.44
N THR A 73 -1.63 1.90 -14.94
CA THR A 73 -1.98 1.90 -13.52
C THR A 73 -2.29 0.48 -13.02
N LYS A 74 -3.03 -0.33 -13.80
CA LYS A 74 -3.33 -1.71 -13.43
C LYS A 74 -2.07 -2.59 -13.35
N ILE A 75 -1.16 -2.46 -14.33
CA ILE A 75 0.12 -3.19 -14.32
C ILE A 75 0.95 -2.78 -13.09
N GLN A 76 1.03 -1.48 -12.82
CA GLN A 76 1.74 -0.94 -11.65
C GLN A 76 1.16 -1.47 -10.34
N SER A 77 -0.16 -1.46 -10.17
CA SER A 77 -0.82 -2.02 -8.98
C SER A 77 -0.51 -3.52 -8.80
N GLY A 78 -0.51 -4.29 -9.90
CA GLY A 78 -0.12 -5.70 -9.86
C GLY A 78 1.34 -5.91 -9.45
N PHE A 79 2.25 -5.10 -9.99
CA PHE A 79 3.67 -5.11 -9.60
C PHE A 79 3.86 -4.78 -8.11
N LEU A 80 3.16 -3.75 -7.60
CA LEU A 80 3.22 -3.37 -6.19
C LEU A 80 2.72 -4.48 -5.27
N LEU A 81 1.66 -5.20 -5.66
CA LEU A 81 1.16 -6.34 -4.91
C LEU A 81 2.20 -7.47 -4.83
N LEU A 82 2.84 -7.82 -5.96
CA LEU A 82 3.90 -8.81 -6.00
C LEU A 82 5.10 -8.39 -5.14
N TRP A 83 5.52 -7.13 -5.27
CA TRP A 83 6.60 -6.56 -4.47
C TRP A 83 6.30 -6.66 -2.97
N PHE A 84 5.08 -6.30 -2.57
CA PHE A 84 4.63 -6.39 -1.19
C PHE A 84 4.67 -7.83 -0.66
N LEU A 85 4.20 -8.81 -1.44
CA LEU A 85 4.25 -10.23 -1.08
C LEU A 85 5.70 -10.72 -0.86
N ILE A 86 6.64 -10.29 -1.72
CA ILE A 86 8.05 -10.65 -1.59
C ILE A 86 8.63 -10.07 -0.30
N VAL A 87 8.44 -8.77 -0.05
CA VAL A 87 8.97 -8.09 1.15
C VAL A 87 8.45 -8.75 2.41
N VAL A 88 7.14 -8.98 2.48
CA VAL A 88 6.50 -9.65 3.62
C VAL A 88 7.05 -11.06 3.82
N SER A 89 7.27 -11.81 2.74
CA SER A 89 7.84 -13.16 2.82
C SER A 89 9.25 -13.13 3.40
N VAL A 90 10.11 -12.22 2.94
CA VAL A 90 11.47 -12.04 3.46
C VAL A 90 11.46 -11.71 4.96
N VAL A 91 10.57 -10.80 5.38
CA VAL A 91 10.41 -10.43 6.80
C VAL A 91 9.92 -11.64 7.62
N ALA A 92 8.95 -12.41 7.11
CA ALA A 92 8.44 -13.60 7.78
C ALA A 92 9.53 -14.67 7.97
N PHE A 93 10.36 -14.92 6.95
CA PHE A 93 11.51 -15.83 7.08
C PHE A 93 12.52 -15.35 8.12
N GLY A 94 12.81 -14.04 8.15
CA GLY A 94 13.67 -13.44 9.17
C GLY A 94 13.14 -13.68 10.58
N LEU A 95 11.84 -13.41 10.79
CA LEU A 95 11.17 -13.64 12.07
C LEU A 95 11.24 -15.11 12.49
N ILE A 96 10.91 -16.03 11.58
CA ILE A 96 10.95 -17.47 11.84
C ILE A 96 12.35 -17.91 12.27
N ASN A 97 13.41 -17.43 11.59
CA ASN A 97 14.78 -17.78 11.91
C ASN A 97 15.18 -17.31 13.32
N THR A 98 14.83 -16.08 13.67
CA THR A 98 15.09 -15.53 15.01
C THR A 98 14.32 -16.30 16.09
N LEU A 99 13.04 -16.63 15.85
CA LEU A 99 12.25 -17.42 16.79
C LEU A 99 12.81 -18.81 17.00
N PHE A 100 13.22 -19.48 15.92
CA PHE A 100 13.89 -20.78 16.04
C PHE A 100 15.14 -20.69 16.89
N MET A 101 16.00 -19.69 16.64
CA MET A 101 17.22 -19.50 17.43
C MET A 101 16.90 -19.29 18.91
N ALA A 102 15.97 -18.40 19.23
CA ALA A 102 15.56 -18.12 20.61
C ALA A 102 14.97 -19.36 21.32
N ILE A 103 14.20 -20.18 20.60
CA ILE A 103 13.67 -21.44 21.12
C ILE A 103 14.81 -22.43 21.39
N PHE A 104 15.77 -22.57 20.47
CA PHE A 104 16.88 -23.49 20.62
C PHE A 104 17.73 -23.16 21.85
N GLU A 105 18.04 -21.88 22.06
CA GLU A 105 18.80 -21.42 23.23
C GLU A 105 18.12 -21.77 24.56
N ARG A 106 16.79 -21.71 24.61
CA ARG A 106 16.00 -21.95 25.84
C ARG A 106 15.34 -23.33 25.91
N THR A 107 15.76 -24.28 25.08
CA THR A 107 15.15 -25.63 25.03
C THR A 107 15.12 -26.32 26.39
N ARG A 108 16.18 -26.16 27.20
CA ARG A 108 16.27 -26.76 28.55
C ARG A 108 15.26 -26.16 29.52
N GLU A 109 15.04 -24.85 29.45
CA GLU A 109 14.06 -24.15 30.28
C GLU A 109 12.64 -24.59 29.94
N ILE A 110 12.32 -24.68 28.63
CA ILE A 110 11.03 -25.16 28.14
C ILE A 110 10.76 -26.59 28.62
N GLY A 111 11.76 -27.48 28.54
CA GLY A 111 11.65 -28.86 29.03
C GLY A 111 11.45 -28.94 30.55
N LEU A 112 12.05 -28.05 31.34
CA LEU A 112 11.86 -27.97 32.78
C LEU A 112 10.45 -27.48 33.14
N LEU A 113 9.94 -26.47 32.43
CA LEU A 113 8.57 -25.98 32.60
C LEU A 113 7.53 -27.07 32.28
N GLN A 114 7.75 -27.87 31.24
CA GLN A 114 6.90 -29.02 30.93
C GLN A 114 6.96 -30.09 32.04
N ALA A 115 8.14 -30.35 32.60
CA ALA A 115 8.30 -31.30 33.71
C ALA A 115 7.61 -30.83 35.00
N LEU A 116 7.50 -29.51 35.21
CA LEU A 116 6.72 -28.90 36.29
C LEU A 116 5.20 -28.86 36.02
N GLY A 117 4.74 -29.39 34.88
CA GLY A 117 3.33 -29.53 34.56
C GLY A 117 2.76 -28.46 33.60
N MET A 118 3.60 -27.59 33.03
CA MET A 118 3.15 -26.61 32.03
C MET A 118 2.69 -27.35 30.76
N ARG A 119 1.48 -27.03 30.29
CA ARG A 119 0.91 -27.66 29.09
C ARG A 119 1.59 -27.09 27.83
N SER A 120 1.78 -27.91 26.80
CA SER A 120 2.34 -27.46 25.51
C SER A 120 1.62 -26.23 24.92
N ARG A 121 0.30 -26.11 25.11
CA ARG A 121 -0.48 -24.93 24.68
C ARG A 121 -0.06 -23.63 25.37
N GLN A 122 0.37 -23.69 26.64
CA GLN A 122 0.83 -22.52 27.39
C GLN A 122 2.19 -22.04 26.87
N ILE A 123 3.07 -22.98 26.50
CA ILE A 123 4.37 -22.68 25.88
C ILE A 123 4.18 -22.03 24.52
N VAL A 124 3.29 -22.60 23.69
CA VAL A 124 2.93 -22.01 22.39
C VAL A 124 2.40 -20.58 22.58
N LEU A 125 1.47 -20.38 23.53
CA LEU A 125 0.90 -19.06 23.80
C LEU A 125 1.98 -18.06 24.26
N GLN A 126 2.90 -18.48 25.13
CA GLN A 126 4.00 -17.63 25.57
C GLN A 126 4.88 -17.17 24.39
N ILE A 127 5.29 -18.09 23.51
CA ILE A 127 6.12 -17.77 22.35
C ILE A 127 5.39 -16.85 21.36
N VAL A 128 4.08 -17.09 21.14
CA VAL A 128 3.26 -16.22 20.28
C VAL A 128 3.11 -14.83 20.89
N LEU A 129 2.95 -14.71 22.21
CA LEU A 129 2.91 -13.42 22.89
C LEU A 129 4.24 -12.67 22.82
N GLU A 130 5.38 -13.35 23.03
CA GLU A 130 6.71 -12.76 22.84
C GLU A 130 6.88 -12.24 21.40
N SER A 131 6.45 -13.04 20.42
CA SER A 131 6.45 -12.63 19.00
C SER A 131 5.54 -11.42 18.76
N GLY A 132 4.37 -11.39 19.38
CA GLY A 132 3.43 -10.27 19.29
C GLY A 132 4.01 -8.97 19.85
N VAL A 133 4.75 -9.04 20.96
CA VAL A 133 5.46 -7.89 21.52
C VAL A 133 6.55 -7.39 20.57
N LEU A 134 7.35 -8.30 19.99
CA LEU A 134 8.36 -7.94 19.00
C LEU A 134 7.75 -7.26 17.77
N LEU A 135 6.63 -7.78 17.27
CA LEU A 135 5.88 -7.19 16.16
C LEU A 135 5.34 -5.81 16.53
N ALA A 136 4.77 -5.64 17.74
CA ALA A 136 4.26 -4.36 18.19
C ALA A 136 5.36 -3.28 18.24
N PHE A 137 6.54 -3.62 18.76
CA PHE A 137 7.70 -2.71 18.74
C PHE A 137 8.16 -2.42 17.31
N GLY A 138 8.24 -3.44 16.45
CA GLY A 138 8.59 -3.28 15.05
C GLY A 138 7.64 -2.33 14.31
N LEU A 139 6.33 -2.46 14.53
CA LEU A 139 5.34 -1.55 13.96
C LEU A 139 5.46 -0.14 14.53
N LEU A 140 5.69 0.02 15.82
CA LEU A 140 5.85 1.34 16.45
C LEU A 140 7.03 2.10 15.82
N ILE A 141 8.17 1.43 15.69
CA ILE A 141 9.38 1.99 15.08
C ILE A 141 9.15 2.23 13.58
N GLY A 142 8.57 1.27 12.87
CA GLY A 142 8.29 1.37 11.43
C GLY A 142 7.36 2.52 11.08
N ASN A 143 6.24 2.68 11.81
CA ASN A 143 5.32 3.79 11.62
C ASN A 143 5.97 5.15 11.97
N SER A 144 6.78 5.20 13.04
CA SER A 144 7.52 6.42 13.39
C SER A 144 8.51 6.83 12.30
N LEU A 145 9.22 5.84 11.72
CA LEU A 145 10.16 6.07 10.63
C LEU A 145 9.42 6.49 9.35
N SER A 146 8.28 5.87 9.05
CA SER A 146 7.42 6.25 7.92
C SER A 146 6.94 7.70 8.04
N ALA A 147 6.47 8.11 9.21
CA ALA A 147 6.08 9.48 9.48
C ALA A 147 7.26 10.47 9.34
N LEU A 148 8.45 10.08 9.84
CA LEU A 148 9.67 10.88 9.66
C LEU A 148 10.04 11.04 8.18
N THR A 149 9.92 9.98 7.38
CA THR A 149 10.18 10.04 5.94
C THR A 149 9.23 11.02 5.25
N LEU A 150 7.94 11.03 5.60
CA LEU A 150 7.01 12.02 5.05
C LEU A 150 7.39 13.46 5.40
N LEU A 151 7.81 13.71 6.63
CA LEU A 151 8.25 15.05 7.05
C LEU A 151 9.47 15.52 6.25
N LEU A 152 10.42 14.61 6.01
CA LEU A 152 11.62 14.91 5.20
C LEU A 152 11.30 15.13 3.72
N LEU A 153 10.31 14.41 3.19
CA LEU A 153 9.86 14.48 1.79
C LEU A 153 8.70 15.44 1.57
N HIS A 154 8.36 16.30 2.55
CA HIS A 154 7.23 17.22 2.42
C HIS A 154 7.33 18.16 1.21
N ARG A 155 8.56 18.45 0.75
CA ARG A 155 8.84 19.25 -0.47
C ARG A 155 8.63 18.48 -1.78
N GLY A 156 8.21 17.22 -1.73
CA GLY A 156 8.08 16.34 -2.88
C GLY A 156 9.43 15.72 -3.28
N ILE A 157 9.34 14.60 -3.98
CA ILE A 157 10.48 13.96 -4.62
C ILE A 157 10.65 14.60 -6.00
N ASP A 158 11.76 15.30 -6.22
CA ASP A 158 12.12 15.82 -7.54
C ASP A 158 12.58 14.64 -8.42
N VAL A 159 11.72 14.26 -9.36
CA VAL A 159 11.99 13.19 -10.33
C VAL A 159 12.47 13.76 -11.66
N SER A 160 13.09 14.94 -11.67
CA SER A 160 13.60 15.60 -12.88
C SER A 160 14.58 14.74 -13.69
N ALA A 161 15.32 13.84 -13.05
CA ALA A 161 16.15 12.84 -13.75
C ALA A 161 15.35 11.91 -14.67
N PHE A 162 14.05 11.74 -14.40
CA PHE A 162 13.08 10.97 -15.19
C PHE A 162 12.07 11.87 -15.92
N ALA A 163 12.29 13.19 -15.96
CA ALA A 163 11.33 14.18 -16.48
C ALA A 163 10.83 13.88 -17.89
N GLN A 164 11.70 13.36 -18.78
CA GLN A 164 11.29 13.01 -20.15
C GLN A 164 10.29 11.84 -20.18
N GLY A 165 10.45 10.87 -19.27
CA GLY A 165 9.52 9.76 -19.12
C GLY A 165 8.21 10.24 -18.48
N THR A 166 8.27 11.03 -17.42
CA THR A 166 7.08 11.49 -16.68
C THR A 166 6.25 12.51 -17.45
N ALA A 167 6.88 13.41 -18.21
CA ALA A 167 6.20 14.39 -19.05
C ALA A 167 5.41 13.75 -20.20
N MET A 168 5.85 12.60 -20.72
CA MET A 168 5.12 11.83 -21.72
C MET A 168 3.77 11.32 -21.20
N PHE A 169 3.64 11.14 -19.88
CA PHE A 169 2.42 10.68 -19.22
C PHE A 169 1.63 11.80 -18.55
N GLY A 170 1.97 13.07 -18.83
CA GLY A 170 1.31 14.23 -18.22
C GLY A 170 1.52 14.34 -16.70
N ALA A 171 2.49 13.61 -16.15
CA ALA A 171 2.84 13.68 -14.73
C ALA A 171 3.80 14.85 -14.48
N GLY A 172 3.52 15.63 -13.44
CA GLY A 172 4.37 16.73 -12.99
C GLY A 172 5.78 16.28 -12.60
N ARG A 173 6.69 17.25 -12.44
CA ARG A 173 8.10 16.99 -12.10
C ARG A 173 8.29 16.56 -10.64
N THR A 174 7.29 16.76 -9.79
CA THR A 174 7.32 16.45 -8.37
C THR A 174 6.28 15.38 -8.03
N VAL A 175 6.73 14.34 -7.33
CA VAL A 175 5.84 13.31 -6.78
C VAL A 175 5.73 13.53 -5.28
N HIS A 176 4.50 13.67 -4.80
CA HIS A 176 4.21 13.81 -3.39
C HIS A 176 3.80 12.45 -2.81
N PRO A 177 4.51 11.92 -1.81
CA PRO A 177 4.07 10.74 -1.11
C PRO A 177 2.87 11.10 -0.23
N GLU A 178 1.72 10.50 -0.52
CA GLU A 178 0.54 10.59 0.32
C GLU A 178 0.38 9.30 1.12
N LEU A 179 0.17 9.42 2.43
CA LEU A 179 -0.22 8.28 3.27
C LEU A 179 -1.68 8.42 3.66
N TRP A 180 -2.48 7.47 3.18
CA TRP A 180 -3.86 7.33 3.58
C TRP A 180 -3.91 6.52 4.88
N LEU A 181 -4.76 6.95 5.81
CA LEU A 181 -4.90 6.25 7.10
C LEU A 181 -5.35 4.80 6.91
N THR A 182 -6.18 4.55 5.89
CA THR A 182 -6.61 3.21 5.48
C THR A 182 -5.45 2.33 5.08
N ASP A 183 -4.49 2.85 4.29
CA ASP A 183 -3.34 2.10 3.82
C ASP A 183 -2.39 1.76 4.97
N LEU A 184 -2.24 2.70 5.91
CA LEU A 184 -1.45 2.49 7.12
C LEU A 184 -2.08 1.43 8.01
N LEU A 185 -3.39 1.50 8.28
CA LEU A 185 -4.10 0.52 9.11
C LEU A 185 -4.11 -0.87 8.49
N THR A 186 -4.42 -0.97 7.20
CA THR A 186 -4.44 -2.25 6.47
C THR A 186 -3.06 -2.89 6.44
N SER A 187 -1.99 -2.12 6.17
CA SER A 187 -0.62 -2.61 6.18
C SER A 187 -0.20 -3.11 7.57
N ASN A 188 -0.49 -2.36 8.64
CA ASN A 188 -0.19 -2.75 10.01
C ASN A 188 -0.93 -4.04 10.41
N LEU A 189 -2.23 -4.12 10.10
CA LEU A 189 -3.05 -5.29 10.37
C LEU A 189 -2.50 -6.52 9.65
N LEU A 190 -2.15 -6.38 8.37
CA LEU A 190 -1.64 -7.45 7.53
C LEU A 190 -0.29 -7.97 8.07
N VAL A 191 0.63 -7.06 8.43
CA VAL A 191 1.92 -7.42 9.04
C VAL A 191 1.74 -8.13 10.38
N LEU A 192 0.82 -7.68 11.24
CA LEU A 192 0.51 -8.36 12.49
C LEU A 192 -0.05 -9.76 12.25
N CYS A 193 -1.04 -9.89 11.37
CA CYS A 193 -1.65 -11.16 11.05
C CYS A 193 -0.63 -12.15 10.50
N LEU A 194 0.15 -11.75 9.50
CA LEU A 194 1.15 -12.64 8.90
C LEU A 194 2.29 -12.95 9.86
N GLY A 195 2.79 -11.97 10.62
CA GLY A 195 3.83 -12.20 11.62
C GLY A 195 3.40 -13.19 12.70
N LEU A 196 2.17 -13.06 13.21
CA LEU A 196 1.60 -13.98 14.19
C LEU A 196 1.33 -15.37 13.58
N VAL A 197 0.82 -15.45 12.36
CA VAL A 197 0.63 -16.74 11.66
C VAL A 197 1.97 -17.43 11.45
N SER A 198 3.00 -16.69 11.05
CA SER A 198 4.35 -17.21 10.88
C SER A 198 4.99 -17.68 12.18
N SER A 199 4.68 -17.06 13.33
CA SER A 199 5.22 -17.46 14.64
C SER A 199 4.55 -18.70 15.22
N ILE A 200 3.33 -19.03 14.80
CA ILE A 200 2.61 -20.23 15.27
C ILE A 200 3.36 -21.52 14.89
N TYR A 201 3.94 -21.59 13.69
CA TYR A 201 4.67 -22.78 13.24
C TYR A 201 5.85 -23.16 14.15
N PRO A 202 6.83 -22.27 14.41
CA PRO A 202 7.93 -22.56 15.33
C PRO A 202 7.43 -22.76 16.77
N ALA A 203 6.43 -22.00 17.22
CA ALA A 203 5.87 -22.14 18.57
C ALA A 203 5.26 -23.54 18.80
N TRP A 204 4.47 -24.03 17.85
CA TRP A 204 3.88 -25.36 17.92
C TRP A 204 4.95 -26.45 17.92
N ARG A 205 5.98 -26.30 17.09
CA ARG A 205 7.12 -27.21 17.05
C ARG A 205 7.89 -27.21 18.37
N ALA A 206 8.00 -26.07 19.06
CA ALA A 206 8.62 -25.98 20.38
C ALA A 206 7.84 -26.74 21.46
N GLY A 207 6.51 -26.61 21.46
CA GLY A 207 5.63 -27.29 22.43
C GLY A 207 5.61 -28.82 22.27
N ALA A 208 6.05 -29.34 21.13
CA ALA A 208 6.14 -30.76 20.84
C ALA A 208 7.48 -31.41 21.23
N PHE A 209 8.47 -30.65 21.73
CA PHE A 209 9.73 -31.25 22.20
C PHE A 209 9.47 -32.15 23.41
N ILE A 210 9.89 -33.41 23.30
CA ILE A 210 9.71 -34.42 24.35
C ILE A 210 10.78 -34.19 25.44
N PRO A 211 10.40 -34.06 26.73
CA PRO A 211 11.31 -33.75 27.84
C PRO A 211 12.52 -34.69 27.94
N SER A 212 12.35 -35.97 27.57
CA SER A 212 13.39 -37.00 27.69
C SER A 212 14.54 -36.88 26.67
N VAL A 213 14.33 -36.18 25.54
CA VAL A 213 15.36 -35.96 24.50
C VAL A 213 16.16 -34.68 24.81
N ALA A 214 15.53 -33.67 25.42
CA ALA A 214 16.18 -32.41 25.77
C ALA A 214 17.28 -32.57 26.85
N MET A 215 17.15 -33.55 27.74
CA MET A 215 18.16 -33.82 28.79
C MET A 215 19.36 -34.66 28.31
N ARG A 216 19.32 -35.21 27.09
CA ARG A 216 20.36 -36.11 26.54
C ARG A 216 21.30 -35.45 25.53
N ARG A 217 21.05 -34.22 25.10
CA ARG A 217 21.97 -33.48 24.22
C ARG A 217 23.01 -32.73 25.08
N THR A 218 24.15 -33.37 25.30
CA THR A 218 25.43 -32.75 25.68
C THR A 218 26.15 -32.24 24.44
#